data_AF-A0A3R5WLQ3-F1
#
_entry.id   AF-A0A3R5WLQ3-F1
#
_cell.length_a   1.000
_cell.length_b   1.000
_cell.length_c   1.000
_cell.angle_alpha   90.00
_cell.angle_beta   90.00
_cell.angle_gamma   90.00
#
_symmetry.space_group_name_H-M   'P 1'
#
loop_
_entity.id
_entity.type
_entity.pdbx_description
1 polymer ?
#
loop_
_entity_poly.entity_id
_entity_poly.type
_entity_poly.pdbx_seq_one_letter_code
_entity_poly.pdbx_strand_id
1 'polypeptide(L)'
;MLRIIEANETEELSELRTVLQKTQLCDAVATLKQFLTLRDGTMNNVEVKQETTPVETTVFLDDNLVRVTLKATIDKSKDILRLRSMWDIALQRGTQKALEGKPNDYAVVLDLVKPELEDSRVYVLSFFRPLFMSTEEDELVLLFDASSAYFGIEEMTLDEVEYEEELLARDEPDSRDAGVADDYDDEDGDSEENEDVIGNDQFLHL
;
A
#
# COMPACT_ATOMS: atom_id res chain seq x y z
N MET A 1 -11.64 -15.96 0.50
CA MET A 1 -10.50 -15.87 1.44
C MET A 1 -10.73 -16.71 2.69
N LEU A 2 -9.68 -17.38 3.17
CA LEU A 2 -9.61 -18.22 4.37
C LEU A 2 -8.71 -17.57 5.41
N ARG A 3 -8.93 -17.84 6.71
CA ARG A 3 -7.98 -17.38 7.76
C ARG A 3 -6.76 -18.25 7.80
N ILE A 4 -5.58 -17.66 8.02
CA ILE A 4 -4.32 -18.40 8.12
C ILE A 4 -4.39 -19.46 9.24
N ILE A 5 -4.98 -19.13 10.39
CA ILE A 5 -5.11 -20.06 11.53
C ILE A 5 -6.12 -21.19 11.28
N GLU A 6 -6.97 -21.06 10.27
CA GLU A 6 -7.97 -22.08 9.91
C GLU A 6 -7.43 -23.07 8.87
N ALA A 7 -6.30 -22.76 8.22
CA ALA A 7 -5.64 -23.61 7.24
C ALA A 7 -5.06 -24.86 7.90
N ASN A 8 -5.81 -25.95 7.88
CA ASN A 8 -5.46 -27.21 8.53
C ASN A 8 -5.42 -28.37 7.54
N GLU A 9 -6.08 -28.22 6.39
CA GLU A 9 -6.09 -29.24 5.33
C GLU A 9 -4.90 -29.08 4.38
N THR A 10 -4.51 -30.18 3.72
CA THR A 10 -3.34 -30.18 2.83
C THR A 10 -3.51 -29.22 1.65
N GLU A 11 -4.73 -29.08 1.14
CA GLU A 11 -5.07 -28.17 0.04
C GLU A 11 -4.95 -26.70 0.48
N GLU A 12 -5.57 -26.34 1.62
CA GLU A 12 -5.50 -25.00 2.20
C GLU A 12 -4.05 -24.58 2.53
N LEU A 13 -3.25 -25.50 3.07
CA LEU A 13 -1.83 -25.27 3.33
C LEU A 13 -1.02 -25.10 2.05
N SER A 14 -1.39 -25.79 0.97
CA SER A 14 -0.77 -25.63 -0.34
C SER A 14 -1.13 -24.28 -0.97
N GLU A 15 -2.39 -23.86 -0.84
CA GLU A 15 -2.86 -22.54 -1.28
C GLU A 15 -2.13 -21.44 -0.50
N LEU A 16 -2.10 -21.52 0.83
CA LEU A 16 -1.38 -20.56 1.68
C LEU A 16 0.10 -20.45 1.29
N ARG A 17 0.79 -21.57 1.05
CA ARG A 17 2.19 -21.56 0.59
C ARG A 17 2.35 -20.86 -0.76
N THR A 18 1.41 -21.10 -1.68
CA THR A 18 1.41 -20.47 -3.00
C THR A 18 1.24 -18.98 -2.87
N VAL A 19 0.24 -18.53 -2.10
CA VAL A 19 -0.01 -17.11 -1.84
C VAL A 19 1.23 -16.46 -1.19
N LEU A 20 1.78 -17.05 -0.11
CA LEU A 20 2.98 -16.54 0.57
C LEU A 20 4.18 -16.39 -0.37
N GLN A 21 4.34 -17.32 -1.32
CA GLN A 21 5.42 -17.28 -2.31
C GLN A 21 5.18 -16.17 -3.34
N LYS A 22 3.96 -16.05 -3.86
CA LYS A 22 3.60 -15.06 -4.89
C LYS A 22 3.63 -13.64 -4.36
N THR A 23 3.27 -13.43 -3.10
CA THR A 23 3.26 -12.09 -2.47
C THR A 23 4.63 -11.61 -2.00
N GLN A 24 5.73 -12.34 -2.25
CA GLN A 24 7.08 -11.87 -1.88
C GLN A 24 7.50 -10.60 -2.63
N LEU A 25 6.98 -10.39 -3.83
CA LEU A 25 7.15 -9.16 -4.61
C LEU A 25 5.79 -8.73 -5.15
N CYS A 26 5.16 -7.78 -4.48
CA CYS A 26 3.76 -7.45 -4.67
C CYS A 26 3.48 -5.98 -4.37
N ASP A 27 2.23 -5.56 -4.51
CA ASP A 27 1.77 -4.27 -4.02
C ASP A 27 1.24 -4.41 -2.60
N ALA A 28 1.76 -3.57 -1.70
CA ALA A 28 1.19 -3.37 -0.38
C ALA A 28 0.17 -2.24 -0.44
N VAL A 29 -1.09 -2.58 -0.26
CA VAL A 29 -2.22 -1.64 -0.16
C VAL A 29 -2.54 -1.48 1.32
N ALA A 30 -2.23 -0.31 1.90
CA ALA A 30 -2.69 0.00 3.25
C ALA A 30 -3.88 0.94 3.21
N THR A 31 -4.85 0.61 4.07
CA THR A 31 -6.14 1.29 4.11
C THR A 31 -6.47 1.68 5.54
N LEU A 32 -6.68 2.98 5.77
CA LEU A 32 -7.16 3.52 7.04
C LEU A 32 -8.69 3.53 7.00
N LYS A 33 -9.30 2.65 7.79
CA LYS A 33 -10.75 2.55 7.92
C LYS A 33 -11.23 3.19 9.21
N GLN A 34 -12.33 3.95 9.14
CA GLN A 34 -13.06 4.43 10.29
C GLN A 34 -14.30 3.57 10.51
N PHE A 35 -14.39 2.96 11.69
CA PHE A 35 -15.51 2.14 12.12
C PHE A 35 -16.54 3.00 12.87
N LEU A 36 -17.79 2.84 12.47
CA LEU A 36 -18.95 3.58 12.97
C LEU A 36 -19.96 2.58 13.52
N THR A 37 -20.41 2.78 14.75
CA THR A 37 -21.56 2.04 15.28
C THR A 37 -22.82 2.85 15.06
N LEU A 38 -23.75 2.30 14.28
CA LEU A 38 -25.05 2.90 14.01
C LEU A 38 -25.96 2.77 15.24
N ARG A 39 -27.07 3.53 15.25
CA ARG A 39 -28.01 3.56 16.40
C ARG A 39 -28.68 2.21 16.69
N ASP A 40 -28.76 1.35 15.70
CA ASP A 40 -29.28 -0.01 15.77
C ASP A 40 -28.24 -1.04 16.27
N GLY A 41 -27.01 -0.61 16.53
CA GLY A 41 -25.89 -1.46 16.94
C GLY A 41 -25.10 -2.08 15.78
N THR A 42 -25.51 -1.82 14.54
CA THR A 42 -24.78 -2.31 13.36
C THR A 42 -23.44 -1.58 13.24
N MET A 43 -22.36 -2.33 13.04
CA MET A 43 -21.05 -1.77 12.73
C MET A 43 -20.92 -1.57 11.22
N ASN A 44 -20.57 -0.36 10.82
CA ASN A 44 -20.17 -0.02 9.46
C ASN A 44 -18.73 0.49 9.46
N ASN A 45 -18.10 0.52 8.30
CA ASN A 45 -16.80 1.16 8.14
C ASN A 45 -16.78 2.03 6.89
N VAL A 46 -15.93 3.06 6.91
CA VAL A 46 -15.69 3.94 5.79
C VAL A 46 -14.19 4.00 5.56
N GLU A 47 -13.79 3.92 4.30
CA GLU A 47 -12.40 4.17 3.92
C GLU A 47 -12.11 5.66 4.03
N VAL A 48 -11.04 6.00 4.75
CA VAL A 48 -10.61 7.39 4.98
C VAL A 48 -9.42 7.73 4.11
N LYS A 49 -8.53 6.76 3.91
CA LYS A 49 -7.31 6.91 3.13
C LYS A 49 -6.80 5.55 2.69
N GLN A 50 -6.29 5.47 1.47
CA GLN A 50 -5.57 4.31 0.94
C GLN A 50 -4.23 4.76 0.36
N GLU A 51 -3.19 3.94 0.51
CA GLU A 51 -1.88 4.10 -0.13
C GLU A 51 -1.45 2.73 -0.68
N THR A 52 -0.89 2.73 -1.89
CA THR A 52 -0.38 1.54 -2.56
C THR A 52 1.10 1.72 -2.86
N THR A 53 1.90 0.74 -2.45
CA THR A 53 3.36 0.78 -2.61
C THR A 53 3.88 -0.58 -3.08
N PRO A 54 4.62 -0.65 -4.19
CA PRO A 54 5.34 -1.86 -4.57
C PRO A 54 6.42 -2.20 -3.54
N VAL A 55 6.44 -3.44 -3.08
CA VAL A 55 7.30 -3.88 -1.98
C VAL A 55 7.86 -5.29 -2.21
N GLU A 56 9.05 -5.50 -1.68
CA GLU A 56 9.52 -6.83 -1.29
C GLU A 56 8.97 -7.14 0.10
N THR A 57 8.40 -8.33 0.28
CA THR A 57 7.78 -8.72 1.54
C THR A 57 8.33 -10.03 2.08
N THR A 58 8.39 -10.11 3.40
CA THR A 58 8.63 -11.37 4.13
C THR A 58 7.57 -11.52 5.20
N VAL A 59 6.86 -12.65 5.16
CA VAL A 59 5.84 -13.00 6.16
C VAL A 59 6.35 -14.18 6.98
N PHE A 60 6.41 -14.01 8.29
CA PHE A 60 6.77 -15.05 9.25
C PHE A 60 5.58 -15.35 10.16
N LEU A 61 5.19 -16.62 10.21
CA LEU A 61 4.08 -17.12 11.02
C LEU A 61 4.66 -17.78 12.28
N ASP A 62 4.21 -17.35 13.45
CA ASP A 62 4.65 -17.86 14.75
C ASP A 62 3.45 -18.06 15.67
N ASP A 63 2.95 -19.29 15.81
CA ASP A 63 1.76 -19.70 16.57
C ASP A 63 0.56 -18.73 16.49
N ASN A 64 0.55 -17.67 17.30
CA ASN A 64 -0.53 -16.69 17.41
C ASN A 64 -0.21 -15.33 16.76
N LEU A 65 0.98 -15.16 16.22
CA LEU A 65 1.48 -13.90 15.67
C LEU A 65 1.92 -14.07 14.22
N VAL A 66 1.73 -12.99 13.47
CA VAL A 66 2.25 -12.87 12.10
C VAL A 66 3.11 -11.63 12.02
N ARG A 67 4.38 -11.81 11.71
CA ARG A 67 5.31 -10.72 11.44
C ARG A 67 5.40 -10.50 9.93
N VAL A 68 5.09 -9.30 9.49
CA VAL A 68 5.21 -8.87 8.10
C VAL A 68 6.30 -7.81 8.02
N THR A 69 7.33 -8.05 7.21
CA THR A 69 8.34 -7.05 6.87
C THR A 69 8.06 -6.57 5.45
N LEU A 70 7.96 -5.26 5.27
CA LEU A 70 7.83 -4.60 3.97
C LEU A 70 9.10 -3.80 3.71
N LYS A 71 9.68 -3.99 2.53
CA LYS A 71 10.82 -3.22 2.04
C LYS A 71 10.45 -2.60 0.71
N ALA A 72 10.64 -1.29 0.59
CA ALA A 72 10.31 -0.59 -0.65
C ALA A 72 11.29 -1.04 -1.73
N THR A 73 10.79 -1.32 -2.93
CA THR A 73 11.67 -1.42 -4.10
C THR A 73 12.34 -0.07 -4.35
N ILE A 74 13.57 -0.09 -4.90
CA ILE A 74 14.48 1.05 -5.05
C ILE A 74 13.75 2.33 -5.51
N ASP A 75 14.07 3.47 -4.90
CA ASP A 75 13.50 4.83 -5.07
C ASP A 75 12.15 5.16 -4.37
N LYS A 76 11.52 4.21 -3.65
CA LYS A 76 10.21 4.43 -2.97
C LYS A 76 10.25 4.47 -1.43
N SER A 77 11.40 4.77 -0.81
CA SER A 77 11.51 4.83 0.66
C SER A 77 10.54 5.82 1.33
N LYS A 78 10.18 6.91 0.64
CA LYS A 78 9.15 7.87 1.10
C LYS A 78 7.75 7.27 1.18
N ASP A 79 7.44 6.25 0.37
CA ASP A 79 6.10 5.66 0.30
C ASP A 79 5.85 4.72 1.48
N ILE A 80 6.88 4.03 1.98
CA ILE A 80 6.82 3.30 3.26
C ILE A 80 6.51 4.25 4.43
N LEU A 81 7.08 5.46 4.45
CA LEU A 81 6.79 6.44 5.50
C LEU A 81 5.32 6.93 5.47
N ARG A 82 4.65 6.84 4.32
CA ARG A 82 3.20 7.13 4.23
C ARG A 82 2.38 6.05 4.92
N LEU A 83 2.74 4.78 4.76
CA LEU A 83 2.14 3.65 5.49
C LEU A 83 2.29 3.84 7.00
N ARG A 84 3.50 4.24 7.43
CA ARG A 84 3.76 4.57 8.84
C ARG A 84 2.87 5.70 9.35
N SER A 85 2.70 6.75 8.56
CA SER A 85 1.86 7.89 8.92
C SER A 85 0.38 7.48 9.11
N MET A 86 -0.14 6.54 8.33
CA MET A 86 -1.51 6.02 8.50
C MET A 86 -1.67 5.30 9.84
N TRP A 87 -0.67 4.54 10.25
CA TRP A 87 -0.63 3.90 11.56
C TRP A 87 -0.56 4.91 12.70
N ASP A 88 0.27 5.95 12.58
CA ASP A 88 0.34 6.99 13.60
C ASP A 88 -1.00 7.73 13.75
N ILE A 89 -1.74 7.96 12.65
CA ILE A 89 -3.11 8.49 12.69
C ILE A 89 -4.05 7.52 13.43
N ALA A 90 -3.98 6.23 13.11
CA ALA A 90 -4.80 5.21 13.77
C ALA A 90 -4.49 5.12 15.28
N LEU A 91 -3.23 5.25 15.69
CA LEU A 91 -2.85 5.27 17.11
C LEU A 91 -3.37 6.52 17.83
N GLN A 92 -3.15 7.70 17.24
CA GLN A 92 -3.56 8.98 17.82
C GLN A 92 -5.09 9.09 17.94
N ARG A 93 -5.83 8.55 16.97
CA ARG A 93 -7.30 8.67 16.90
C ARG A 93 -8.04 7.44 17.44
N GLY A 94 -7.42 6.27 17.45
CA GLY A 94 -8.09 4.97 17.63
C GLY A 94 -7.86 4.25 18.96
N THR A 95 -6.96 4.68 19.84
CA THR A 95 -6.60 3.85 21.02
C THR A 95 -7.42 4.12 22.30
N GLN A 96 -8.00 5.30 22.51
CA GLN A 96 -8.85 5.53 23.70
C GLN A 96 -10.31 5.09 23.53
N LYS A 97 -10.82 4.97 22.30
CA LYS A 97 -12.25 4.70 22.06
C LYS A 97 -12.54 3.26 21.62
N ALA A 98 -11.56 2.58 21.00
CA ALA A 98 -11.73 1.20 20.52
C ALA A 98 -11.73 0.18 21.65
N LEU A 99 -10.90 0.38 22.67
CA LEU A 99 -10.94 -0.40 23.91
C LEU A 99 -12.23 -0.12 24.72
N GLU A 100 -12.94 0.97 24.43
CA GLU A 100 -14.15 1.41 25.14
C GLU A 100 -15.44 1.21 24.31
N GLY A 101 -15.37 0.65 23.10
CA GLY A 101 -16.53 0.43 22.23
C GLY A 101 -17.30 1.72 21.86
N LYS A 102 -16.60 2.86 21.75
CA LYS A 102 -17.22 4.16 21.47
C LYS A 102 -17.27 4.44 19.97
N PRO A 103 -18.29 5.18 19.48
CA PRO A 103 -18.39 5.52 18.06
C PRO A 103 -17.18 6.35 17.60
N ASN A 104 -16.58 5.93 16.48
CA ASN A 104 -15.43 6.49 15.74
C ASN A 104 -14.06 5.89 16.07
N ASP A 105 -13.86 4.61 15.72
CA ASP A 105 -12.54 3.97 15.83
C ASP A 105 -11.83 3.89 14.50
N TYR A 106 -10.52 4.08 14.50
CA TYR A 106 -9.69 3.96 13.31
C TYR A 106 -8.89 2.66 13.37
N ALA A 107 -8.78 1.98 12.24
CA ALA A 107 -7.94 0.81 12.10
C ALA A 107 -7.26 0.76 10.73
N VAL A 108 -6.03 0.27 10.74
CA VAL A 108 -5.27 0.03 9.51
C VAL A 108 -5.53 -1.41 9.06
N VAL A 109 -5.78 -1.58 7.77
CA VAL A 109 -5.78 -2.85 7.06
C VAL A 109 -4.61 -2.81 6.09
N LEU A 110 -3.90 -3.93 5.97
CA LEU A 110 -2.82 -4.11 5.01
C LEU A 110 -3.16 -5.30 4.11
N ASP A 111 -3.25 -5.07 2.82
CA ASP A 111 -3.44 -6.10 1.81
C ASP A 111 -2.16 -6.22 0.97
N LEU A 112 -1.61 -7.42 0.86
CA LEU A 112 -0.52 -7.74 -0.06
C LEU A 112 -1.14 -8.39 -1.28
N VAL A 113 -1.05 -7.71 -2.42
CA VAL A 113 -1.78 -8.06 -3.63
C VAL A 113 -0.81 -8.32 -4.76
N LYS A 114 -0.88 -9.51 -5.35
CA LYS A 114 -0.11 -9.88 -6.53
C LYS A 114 -1.04 -10.31 -7.66
N PRO A 115 -1.25 -9.48 -8.69
CA PRO A 115 -1.92 -9.93 -9.90
C PRO A 115 -0.99 -10.80 -10.76
N GLU A 116 -1.56 -11.83 -11.39
CA GLU A 116 -0.97 -12.64 -12.46
C GLU A 116 -1.93 -12.66 -13.65
N LEU A 117 -1.65 -11.77 -14.60
CA LEU A 117 -2.53 -11.48 -15.73
C LEU A 117 -2.67 -12.68 -16.68
N GLU A 118 -1.58 -13.43 -16.91
CA GLU A 118 -1.57 -14.63 -17.77
C GLU A 118 -2.59 -15.69 -17.33
N ASP A 119 -2.75 -15.86 -16.01
CA ASP A 119 -3.67 -16.82 -15.42
C ASP A 119 -5.00 -16.18 -14.97
N SER A 120 -5.17 -14.87 -15.18
CA SER A 120 -6.32 -14.08 -14.69
C SER A 120 -6.60 -14.30 -13.21
N ARG A 121 -5.54 -14.27 -12.39
CA ARG A 121 -5.61 -14.54 -10.95
C ARG A 121 -4.97 -13.44 -10.14
N VAL A 122 -5.50 -13.21 -8.96
CA VAL A 122 -4.89 -12.35 -7.95
C VAL A 122 -4.67 -13.13 -6.65
N TYR A 123 -3.46 -13.01 -6.10
CA TYR A 123 -3.08 -13.62 -4.83
C TYR A 123 -3.09 -12.54 -3.77
N VAL A 124 -3.82 -12.80 -2.67
CA VAL A 124 -4.06 -11.80 -1.63
C VAL A 124 -3.69 -12.34 -0.25
N LEU A 125 -2.94 -11.54 0.51
CA LEU A 125 -2.83 -11.67 1.97
C LEU A 125 -3.36 -10.41 2.63
N SER A 126 -4.38 -10.56 3.47
CA SER A 126 -5.01 -9.43 4.18
C SER A 126 -4.74 -9.52 5.67
N PHE A 127 -4.28 -8.42 6.26
CA PHE A 127 -3.99 -8.29 7.68
C PHE A 127 -4.77 -7.12 8.29
N PHE A 128 -5.50 -7.40 9.36
CA PHE A 128 -6.36 -6.42 10.01
C PHE A 128 -5.78 -5.98 11.35
N ARG A 129 -5.71 -4.68 11.59
CA ARG A 129 -5.34 -4.08 12.89
C ARG A 129 -3.96 -4.56 13.38
N PRO A 130 -2.86 -3.93 12.94
CA PRO A 130 -1.56 -4.23 13.49
C PRO A 130 -1.58 -4.10 15.03
N LEU A 131 -0.92 -5.00 15.72
CA LEU A 131 -0.64 -4.89 17.16
C LEU A 131 0.52 -3.93 17.40
N PHE A 132 1.48 -3.95 16.49
CA PHE A 132 2.70 -3.16 16.56
C PHE A 132 3.21 -2.84 15.16
N MET A 133 3.91 -1.71 15.05
CA MET A 133 4.64 -1.31 13.86
C MET A 133 5.94 -0.62 14.27
N SER A 134 7.07 -1.00 13.67
CA SER A 134 8.34 -0.27 13.74
C SER A 134 8.87 0.02 12.33
N THR A 135 9.76 1.00 12.26
CA THR A 135 10.57 1.27 11.08
C THR A 135 12.01 0.91 11.43
N GLU A 136 12.63 0.06 10.63
CA GLU A 136 14.02 -0.39 10.79
C GLU A 136 14.76 -0.07 9.49
N GLU A 137 15.63 0.94 9.53
CA GLU A 137 16.31 1.47 8.33
C GLU A 137 15.31 1.84 7.22
N ASP A 138 15.25 1.06 6.14
CA ASP A 138 14.36 1.24 4.99
C ASP A 138 13.17 0.25 4.98
N GLU A 139 12.94 -0.44 6.09
CA GLU A 139 11.91 -1.47 6.23
C GLU A 139 10.81 -1.05 7.22
N LEU A 140 9.59 -1.49 6.94
CA LEU A 140 8.47 -1.43 7.86
C LEU A 140 8.18 -2.83 8.40
N VAL A 141 8.29 -2.99 9.72
CA VAL A 141 7.98 -4.25 10.39
C VAL A 141 6.63 -4.10 11.08
N LEU A 142 5.69 -4.96 10.74
CA LEU A 142 4.36 -5.01 11.32
C LEU A 142 4.16 -6.35 12.03
N LEU A 143 3.46 -6.31 13.16
CA LEU A 143 3.06 -7.49 13.91
C LEU A 143 1.54 -7.54 13.99
N PHE A 144 0.97 -8.69 13.68
CA PHE A 144 -0.47 -8.94 13.70
C PHE A 144 -0.78 -10.16 14.56
N ASP A 145 -2.00 -10.22 15.08
CA ASP A 145 -2.55 -11.46 15.59
C ASP A 145 -2.88 -12.40 14.41
N ALA A 146 -2.52 -13.68 14.47
CA ALA A 146 -2.75 -14.61 13.37
C ALA A 146 -4.24 -14.79 13.03
N SER A 147 -5.14 -14.57 14.00
CA SER A 147 -6.60 -14.59 13.77
C SER A 147 -7.09 -13.44 12.90
N SER A 148 -6.26 -12.40 12.73
CA SER A 148 -6.54 -11.22 11.90
C SER A 148 -5.93 -11.31 10.50
N ALA A 149 -5.33 -12.44 10.13
CA ALA A 149 -4.70 -12.67 8.85
C ALA A 149 -5.52 -13.63 7.96
N TYR A 150 -5.72 -13.22 6.71
CA TYR A 150 -6.48 -13.96 5.70
C TYR A 150 -5.65 -14.14 4.44
N PHE A 151 -5.93 -15.19 3.69
CA PHE A 151 -5.32 -15.46 2.40
C PHE A 151 -6.37 -15.91 1.39
N GLY A 152 -6.05 -15.74 0.11
CA GLY A 152 -6.87 -16.31 -0.96
C GLY A 152 -6.26 -16.13 -2.34
N ILE A 153 -6.76 -16.94 -3.26
CA ILE A 153 -6.58 -16.78 -4.70
C ILE A 153 -7.93 -16.44 -5.30
N GLU A 154 -8.02 -15.32 -6.00
CA GLU A 154 -9.26 -14.83 -6.62
C GLU A 154 -9.09 -14.74 -8.13
N GLU A 155 -10.19 -14.93 -8.87
CA GLU A 155 -10.20 -14.77 -10.32
C GLU A 155 -10.41 -13.30 -10.68
N MET A 156 -9.62 -12.80 -11.61
CA MET A 156 -9.76 -11.47 -12.17
C MET A 156 -10.76 -11.49 -13.33
N THR A 157 -11.57 -10.45 -13.43
CA THR A 157 -12.40 -10.19 -14.60
C THR A 157 -11.55 -9.68 -15.76
N LEU A 158 -12.05 -9.81 -16.99
CA LEU A 158 -11.35 -9.31 -18.18
C LEU A 158 -11.08 -7.80 -18.10
N ASP A 159 -12.06 -7.03 -17.61
CA ASP A 159 -11.92 -5.59 -17.45
C ASP A 159 -10.79 -5.22 -16.46
N GLU A 160 -10.61 -6.02 -15.40
CA GLU A 160 -9.52 -5.83 -14.43
C GLU A 160 -8.16 -6.18 -15.03
N VAL A 161 -8.09 -7.24 -15.85
CA VAL A 161 -6.87 -7.61 -16.56
C VAL A 161 -6.45 -6.50 -17.53
N GLU A 162 -7.39 -6.00 -18.35
CA GLU A 162 -7.13 -4.91 -19.31
C GLU A 162 -6.65 -3.63 -18.60
N TYR A 163 -7.26 -3.28 -17.46
CA TYR A 163 -6.86 -2.12 -16.67
C TYR A 163 -5.41 -2.24 -16.14
N GLU A 164 -5.04 -3.39 -15.60
CA GLU A 164 -3.68 -3.63 -15.09
C GLU A 164 -2.65 -3.66 -16.22
N GLU A 165 -2.97 -4.22 -17.39
CA GLU A 165 -2.12 -4.15 -18.58
C GLU A 165 -1.87 -2.70 -19.03
N GLU A 166 -2.91 -1.86 -19.02
CA GLU A 166 -2.78 -0.43 -19.35
C GLU A 166 -1.88 0.32 -18.35
N LEU A 167 -1.93 -0.02 -17.06
CA LEU A 167 -1.05 0.55 -16.04
C LEU A 167 0.40 0.15 -16.27
N LEU A 168 0.67 -1.13 -16.50
CA LEU A 168 2.02 -1.63 -16.79
C LEU A 168 2.62 -0.97 -18.03
N ALA A 169 1.81 -0.79 -19.09
CA ALA A 169 2.25 -0.14 -20.32
C ALA A 169 2.57 1.36 -20.14
N ARG A 170 2.00 2.02 -19.13
CA ARG A 170 2.30 3.43 -18.80
C ARG A 170 3.57 3.60 -17.98
N ASP A 171 3.90 2.60 -17.17
CA ASP A 171 5.10 2.59 -16.33
C ASP A 171 6.35 2.10 -17.08
N GLU A 172 6.21 1.62 -18.33
CA GLU A 172 7.37 1.43 -19.21
C GLU A 172 8.01 2.79 -19.55
N PRO A 173 9.31 3.01 -19.24
CA PRO A 173 9.98 4.23 -19.64
C PRO A 173 9.96 4.31 -21.17
N ASP A 174 9.31 5.34 -21.69
CA ASP A 174 9.17 5.60 -23.12
C ASP A 174 10.57 5.63 -23.75
N SER A 175 11.00 4.52 -24.35
CA SER A 175 12.33 4.38 -24.96
C SER A 175 12.42 5.15 -26.29
N ARG A 176 11.59 6.18 -26.45
CA ARG A 176 11.43 7.02 -27.65
C ARG A 176 11.97 8.44 -27.47
N ASP A 177 12.83 8.67 -26.49
CA ASP A 177 13.71 9.85 -26.47
C ASP A 177 15.20 9.49 -26.64
N ALA A 178 15.45 8.57 -27.58
CA ALA A 178 16.77 8.36 -28.14
C ALA A 178 16.84 9.09 -29.50
N GLY A 179 17.09 10.39 -29.46
CA GLY A 179 17.68 11.10 -30.60
C GLY A 179 16.92 12.33 -31.08
N VAL A 180 17.07 13.45 -30.36
CA VAL A 180 17.35 14.73 -31.02
C VAL A 180 18.60 15.30 -30.35
N ALA A 181 19.73 15.15 -31.03
CA ALA A 181 20.92 15.92 -30.73
C ALA A 181 20.61 17.39 -31.07
N ASP A 182 20.29 18.20 -30.07
CA ASP A 182 20.38 19.64 -30.18
C ASP A 182 21.84 20.02 -29.92
N ASP A 183 22.61 20.07 -31.02
CA ASP A 183 23.80 20.90 -31.12
C ASP A 183 23.37 22.35 -30.88
N TYR A 184 23.58 22.84 -29.66
CA TYR A 184 23.74 24.26 -29.43
C TYR A 184 25.19 24.50 -29.03
N ASP A 185 25.96 24.91 -30.04
CA ASP A 185 27.25 25.60 -29.89
C ASP A 185 27.07 26.76 -28.88
N ASP A 186 27.77 26.68 -27.76
CA ASP A 186 28.03 27.80 -26.87
C ASP A 186 28.99 28.77 -27.60
N GLU A 187 28.44 29.75 -28.33
CA GLU A 187 29.16 30.98 -28.67
C GLU A 187 28.68 32.15 -27.81
N ASP A 188 29.66 32.80 -27.18
CA ASP A 188 29.59 33.88 -26.21
C ASP A 188 28.68 35.08 -26.60
N GLY A 189 28.00 35.66 -25.60
CA GLY A 189 27.33 36.96 -25.76
C GLY A 189 26.78 37.56 -24.45
N ASP A 190 27.60 38.38 -23.79
CA ASP A 190 27.20 39.32 -22.73
C ASP A 190 25.97 40.17 -23.12
N SER A 191 24.98 40.28 -22.23
CA SER A 191 24.27 41.56 -21.98
C SER A 191 23.39 41.52 -20.73
N GLU A 192 23.46 42.63 -19.99
CA GLU A 192 22.89 42.92 -18.67
C GLU A 192 21.36 43.20 -18.65
N GLU A 193 20.76 43.02 -17.45
CA GLU A 193 19.62 43.73 -16.84
C GLU A 193 18.25 43.84 -17.58
N ASN A 194 17.20 43.17 -17.03
CA ASN A 194 16.20 43.82 -16.14
C ASN A 194 15.00 42.93 -15.75
N GLU A 195 14.71 43.01 -14.43
CA GLU A 195 13.44 43.00 -13.68
C GLU A 195 12.12 42.47 -14.30
N ASP A 196 11.56 41.41 -13.69
CA ASP A 196 10.37 41.51 -12.82
C ASP A 196 9.99 40.12 -12.26
N VAL A 197 10.50 39.81 -11.06
CA VAL A 197 10.07 38.60 -10.30
C VAL A 197 8.78 38.94 -9.57
N ILE A 198 7.65 38.51 -10.11
CA ILE A 198 6.35 38.62 -9.44
C ILE A 198 6.29 37.54 -8.34
N GLY A 199 6.29 37.98 -7.08
CA GLY A 199 6.14 37.15 -5.88
C GLY A 199 4.72 36.65 -5.66
N ASN A 200 4.61 35.52 -4.96
CA ASN A 200 3.40 34.70 -4.79
C ASN A 200 2.32 35.28 -3.85
N ASP A 201 2.39 36.57 -3.54
CA ASP A 201 1.61 37.27 -2.52
C ASP A 201 0.43 38.09 -3.09
N GLN A 202 0.16 38.02 -4.40
CA GLN A 202 -0.96 38.70 -5.05
C GLN A 202 -2.25 37.86 -5.24
N PHE A 203 -2.33 36.63 -4.73
CA PHE A 203 -3.51 35.76 -4.93
C PHE A 203 -4.57 35.79 -3.80
N LEU A 204 -4.44 36.65 -2.80
CA LEU A 204 -5.44 36.77 -1.73
C LEU A 204 -6.21 38.09 -1.85
N HIS A 205 -7.04 38.22 -2.89
CA HIS A 205 -8.32 38.95 -2.88
C HIS A 205 -9.00 38.81 -4.24
N LEU A 206 -9.72 37.70 -4.45
CA LEU A 206 -10.84 37.57 -5.38
C LEU A 206 -11.89 36.64 -4.79
#